data_AF-A0A2C6L950-F1
#
_entry.id   AF-A0A2C6L950-F1
#
_cell.length_a   1.000
_cell.length_b   1.000
_cell.length_c   1.000
_cell.angle_alpha   90.00
_cell.angle_beta   90.00
_cell.angle_gamma   90.00
#
_symmetry.space_group_name_H-M   'P 1'
#
loop_
_entity.id
_entity.type
_entity.pdbx_description
1 polymer ?
#
loop_
_entity_poly.entity_id
_entity_poly.type
_entity_poly.pdbx_seq_one_letter_code
_entity_poly.pdbx_strand_id
1 'polypeptide(L)'
;MLVAVRLPDTVLRAELLGATHNNLLCLLLSQGRFVEAAEQAEKLTELQNIFELPSLTRAVAHLNVCSLFCRRKLHQEALQHALYAVGLLQHLTEDPVAAQNPGFGPAIRLDLNTYDFSGLRTAVVSAYYSVAVQQEYLGEIERAARNYNVACQAAARRLHHGDPLSTFVRNALASFRTSLGQFRTRTAKNRTLLPALAGTGSLRQGRVTGARSIELEARNSWVSCRVFESVAEVSV
;
A
#
# COMPACT_ATOMS: atom_id res chain seq x y z
N MET A 1 -16.74 -4.16 -34.84
CA MET A 1 -16.58 -2.74 -35.23
C MET A 1 -16.08 -2.00 -33.99
N LEU A 2 -14.77 -1.79 -33.86
CA LEU A 2 -14.15 -1.10 -32.74
C LEU A 2 -14.22 0.41 -33.00
N VAL A 3 -15.02 1.13 -32.21
CA VAL A 3 -15.02 2.59 -32.21
C VAL A 3 -13.85 3.03 -31.35
N ALA A 4 -12.77 3.48 -31.98
CA ALA A 4 -11.66 4.13 -31.28
C ALA A 4 -12.15 5.49 -30.77
N VAL A 5 -12.46 5.57 -29.47
CA VAL A 5 -12.77 6.84 -28.82
C VAL A 5 -11.44 7.57 -28.61
N ARG A 6 -11.25 8.67 -29.33
CA ARG A 6 -10.08 9.52 -29.17
C ARG A 6 -10.27 10.37 -27.92
N LEU A 7 -9.47 10.13 -26.88
CA LEU A 7 -9.47 11.00 -25.71
C LEU A 7 -9.10 12.45 -26.10
N PRO A 8 -9.61 13.45 -25.37
CA PRO A 8 -9.05 14.79 -25.42
C PRO A 8 -7.57 14.71 -25.05
N ASP A 9 -6.71 15.33 -25.85
CA ASP A 9 -5.25 15.41 -25.66
C ASP A 9 -4.86 15.86 -24.23
N THR A 10 -5.73 16.60 -23.56
CA THR A 10 -5.57 17.05 -22.17
C THR A 10 -5.60 15.93 -21.14
N VAL A 11 -6.50 14.94 -21.27
CA VAL A 11 -6.65 13.85 -20.29
C VAL A 11 -5.46 12.89 -20.40
N LEU A 12 -5.08 12.52 -21.62
CA LEU A 12 -3.92 11.65 -21.85
C LEU A 12 -2.62 12.30 -21.32
N ARG A 13 -2.45 13.60 -21.54
CA ARG A 13 -1.31 14.35 -20.97
C ARG A 13 -1.34 14.35 -19.44
N ALA A 14 -2.51 14.51 -18.84
CA ALA A 14 -2.65 14.47 -17.37
C ALA A 14 -2.32 13.08 -16.81
N GLU A 15 -2.72 12.00 -17.48
CA GLU A 15 -2.37 10.63 -17.09
C GLU A 15 -0.85 10.38 -17.18
N LEU A 16 -0.21 10.78 -18.28
CA LEU A 16 1.24 10.67 -18.46
C LEU A 16 2.02 11.50 -17.44
N LEU A 17 1.57 12.73 -17.17
CA LEU A 17 2.13 13.58 -16.11
C LEU A 17 1.95 12.93 -14.73
N GLY A 18 0.77 12.37 -14.46
CA GLY A 18 0.49 11.64 -13.23
C GLY A 18 1.44 10.45 -13.03
N ALA A 19 1.63 9.63 -14.06
CA ALA A 19 2.60 8.54 -14.04
C ALA A 19 4.04 9.04 -13.82
N THR A 20 4.41 10.14 -14.47
CA THR A 20 5.74 10.77 -14.33
C THR A 20 6.00 11.24 -12.90
N HIS A 21 5.07 11.98 -12.30
CA HIS A 21 5.19 12.43 -10.91
C HIS A 21 5.25 11.24 -9.94
N ASN A 22 4.51 10.18 -10.21
CA ASN A 22 4.52 8.97 -9.38
C ASN A 22 5.86 8.23 -9.43
N ASN A 23 6.44 8.10 -10.62
CA ASN A 23 7.77 7.51 -10.81
C ASN A 23 8.87 8.35 -10.12
N LEU A 24 8.79 9.68 -10.28
CA LEU A 24 9.73 10.59 -9.64
C LEU A 24 9.59 10.55 -8.11
N LEU A 25 8.38 10.46 -7.58
CA LEU A 25 8.11 10.25 -6.16
C LEU A 25 8.81 8.98 -5.65
N CYS A 26 8.66 7.84 -6.34
CA CYS A 26 9.36 6.60 -5.97
C CYS A 26 10.89 6.77 -5.96
N LEU A 27 11.46 7.40 -7.00
CA LEU A 27 12.88 7.63 -7.10
C LEU A 27 13.39 8.51 -5.95
N LEU A 28 12.72 9.61 -5.65
CA LEU A 28 13.09 10.52 -4.56
C LEU A 28 12.98 9.84 -3.18
N LEU A 29 11.96 9.00 -2.98
CA LEU A 29 11.83 8.18 -1.77
C LEU A 29 12.99 7.20 -1.60
N SER A 30 13.43 6.54 -2.68
CA SER A 30 14.59 5.64 -2.62
C SER A 30 15.91 6.37 -2.32
N GLN A 31 16.00 7.65 -2.69
CA GLN A 31 17.15 8.52 -2.40
C GLN A 31 17.08 9.17 -1.01
N GLY A 32 15.97 9.00 -0.27
CA GLY A 32 15.75 9.66 1.01
C GLY A 32 15.47 11.17 0.91
N ARG A 33 15.14 11.68 -0.28
CA ARG A 33 14.83 13.09 -0.54
C ARG A 33 13.37 13.39 -0.24
N PHE A 34 13.00 13.31 1.04
CA PHE A 34 11.60 13.32 1.47
C PHE A 34 10.86 14.64 1.23
N VAL A 35 11.58 15.78 1.24
CA VAL A 35 10.97 17.10 0.98
C VAL A 35 10.51 17.20 -0.46
N GLU A 36 11.39 16.89 -1.41
CA GLU A 36 11.06 16.89 -2.83
C GLU A 36 10.03 15.81 -3.18
N ALA A 37 10.11 14.65 -2.53
CA ALA A 37 9.08 13.61 -2.65
C ALA A 37 7.69 14.16 -2.24
N ALA A 38 7.60 14.94 -1.17
CA ALA A 38 6.35 15.58 -0.77
C ALA A 38 5.82 16.54 -1.84
N GLU A 39 6.68 17.35 -2.45
CA GLU A 39 6.28 18.25 -3.55
C GLU A 39 5.72 17.49 -4.75
N GLN A 40 6.32 16.33 -5.10
CA GLN A 40 5.78 15.50 -6.19
C GLN A 40 4.46 14.84 -5.83
N ALA A 41 4.29 14.43 -4.57
CA ALA A 41 3.04 13.87 -4.06
C ALA A 41 1.90 14.91 -4.08
N GLU A 42 2.19 16.16 -3.73
CA GLU A 42 1.24 17.27 -3.81
C GLU A 42 0.78 17.51 -5.24
N LYS A 43 1.73 17.67 -6.18
CA LYS A 43 1.42 17.83 -7.63
C LYS A 43 0.59 16.67 -8.18
N LEU A 44 0.91 15.44 -7.78
CA LEU A 44 0.15 14.26 -8.20
C LEU A 44 -1.29 14.29 -7.65
N THR A 45 -1.48 14.73 -6.41
CA THR A 45 -2.81 14.87 -5.79
C THR A 45 -3.62 15.96 -6.48
N GLU A 46 -3.00 17.10 -6.82
CA GLU A 46 -3.64 18.17 -7.60
C GLU A 46 -4.12 17.65 -8.96
N LEU A 47 -3.27 16.92 -9.69
CA LEU A 47 -3.67 16.31 -10.97
C LEU A 47 -4.85 15.35 -10.83
N GLN A 48 -4.89 14.56 -9.75
CA GLN A 48 -6.00 13.64 -9.48
C GLN A 48 -7.32 14.37 -9.23
N ASN A 49 -7.26 15.51 -8.53
CA ASN A 49 -8.43 16.33 -8.26
C ASN A 49 -8.94 17.06 -9.51
N ILE A 50 -8.05 17.43 -10.42
CA ILE A 50 -8.40 18.16 -11.64
C ILE A 50 -8.90 17.21 -12.74
N PHE A 51 -8.24 16.07 -12.95
CA PHE A 51 -8.40 15.25 -14.17
C PHE A 51 -9.05 13.87 -13.95
N GLU A 52 -9.64 13.60 -12.78
CA GLU A 52 -10.25 12.30 -12.43
C GLU A 52 -9.44 11.09 -12.95
N LEU A 53 -8.19 10.99 -12.47
CA LEU A 53 -7.29 9.94 -12.94
C LEU A 53 -7.87 8.53 -12.67
N PRO A 54 -7.44 7.51 -13.45
CA PRO A 54 -7.88 6.13 -13.28
C PRO A 54 -7.67 5.60 -11.85
N SER A 55 -8.61 4.79 -11.37
CA SER A 55 -8.63 4.29 -9.98
C SER A 55 -7.35 3.54 -9.60
N LEU A 56 -6.76 2.74 -10.49
CA LEU A 56 -5.49 2.05 -10.21
C LEU A 56 -4.34 3.05 -10.05
N THR A 57 -4.22 4.02 -10.95
CA THR A 57 -3.20 5.08 -10.89
C THR A 57 -3.29 5.86 -9.59
N ARG A 58 -4.51 6.22 -9.17
CA ARG A 58 -4.78 6.88 -7.89
C ARG A 58 -4.42 6.02 -6.70
N ALA A 59 -4.82 4.74 -6.72
CA ALA A 59 -4.52 3.82 -5.63
C ALA A 59 -3.01 3.66 -5.42
N VAL A 60 -2.27 3.43 -6.51
CA VAL A 60 -0.80 3.28 -6.46
C VAL A 60 -0.13 4.56 -5.98
N ALA A 61 -0.58 5.73 -6.44
CA ALA A 61 -0.11 7.01 -5.92
C ALA A 61 -0.31 7.13 -4.40
N HIS A 62 -1.48 6.77 -3.88
CA HIS A 62 -1.74 6.78 -2.44
C HIS A 62 -0.88 5.77 -1.66
N LEU A 63 -0.48 4.64 -2.25
CA LEU A 63 0.48 3.73 -1.62
C LEU A 63 1.88 4.34 -1.50
N ASN A 64 2.31 5.11 -2.50
CA ASN A 64 3.57 5.86 -2.45
C ASN A 64 3.52 7.00 -1.43
N VAL A 65 2.40 7.72 -1.36
CA VAL A 65 2.14 8.75 -0.34
C VAL A 65 2.13 8.14 1.06
N CYS A 66 1.48 6.99 1.26
CA CYS A 66 1.54 6.23 2.50
C CYS A 66 2.99 5.92 2.91
N SER A 67 3.83 5.50 1.95
CA SER A 67 5.24 5.23 2.19
C SER A 67 6.00 6.50 2.63
N LEU A 68 5.73 7.64 2.00
CA LEU A 68 6.30 8.94 2.40
C LEU A 68 5.93 9.28 3.86
N PHE A 69 4.65 9.20 4.24
CA PHE A 69 4.20 9.49 5.60
C PHE A 69 4.78 8.51 6.64
N CYS A 70 4.88 7.22 6.28
CA CYS A 70 5.52 6.22 7.13
C CYS A 70 6.99 6.57 7.44
N ARG A 71 7.76 7.07 6.46
CA ARG A 71 9.15 7.53 6.68
C ARG A 71 9.24 8.73 7.61
N ARG A 72 8.22 9.57 7.61
CA ARG A 72 8.09 10.74 8.51
C ARG A 72 7.51 10.38 9.88
N LYS A 73 7.24 9.10 10.15
CA LYS A 73 6.62 8.58 11.39
C LYS A 73 5.20 9.12 11.63
N LEU A 74 4.52 9.52 10.55
CA LEU A 74 3.14 10.01 10.54
C LEU A 74 2.21 8.85 10.16
N HIS A 75 2.09 7.88 11.07
CA HIS A 75 1.45 6.58 10.78
C HIS A 75 -0.07 6.65 10.66
N GLN A 76 -0.70 7.64 11.31
CA GLN A 76 -2.15 7.83 11.21
C GLN A 76 -2.53 8.31 9.81
N GLU A 77 -1.78 9.27 9.28
CA GLU A 77 -1.92 9.82 7.94
C GLU A 77 -1.56 8.76 6.89
N ALA A 78 -0.49 8.00 7.11
CA ALA A 78 -0.13 6.87 6.26
C ALA A 78 -1.27 5.84 6.16
N LEU A 79 -1.91 5.50 7.30
CA LEU A 79 -3.05 4.59 7.33
C LEU A 79 -4.23 5.10 6.52
N GLN A 80 -4.55 6.40 6.57
CA GLN A 80 -5.63 6.98 5.78
C GLN A 80 -5.40 6.79 4.28
N HIS A 81 -4.20 7.04 3.79
CA HIS A 81 -3.85 6.82 2.38
C HIS A 81 -3.88 5.33 1.99
N ALA A 82 -3.40 4.44 2.85
CA ALA A 82 -3.46 3.00 2.59
C ALA A 82 -4.92 2.49 2.52
N LEU A 83 -5.79 2.94 3.43
CA LEU A 83 -7.22 2.61 3.41
C LEU A 83 -7.92 3.16 2.17
N TYR A 84 -7.57 4.39 1.76
CA TYR A 84 -8.11 4.99 0.55
C TYR A 84 -7.73 4.18 -0.70
N ALA A 85 -6.47 3.73 -0.80
CA ALA A 85 -6.03 2.85 -1.86
C ALA A 85 -6.80 1.51 -1.88
N VAL A 86 -7.04 0.90 -0.71
CA VAL A 86 -7.87 -0.33 -0.61
C VAL A 86 -9.28 -0.07 -1.16
N GLY A 87 -9.93 1.03 -0.79
CA GLY A 87 -11.27 1.36 -1.28
C GLY A 87 -11.33 1.48 -2.80
N LEU A 88 -10.38 2.21 -3.41
CA LEU A 88 -10.27 2.33 -4.87
C LEU A 88 -10.09 0.96 -5.55
N LEU A 89 -9.26 0.10 -4.98
CA LEU A 89 -8.94 -1.21 -5.56
C LEU A 89 -10.07 -2.23 -5.36
N GLN A 90 -10.82 -2.16 -4.26
CA GLN A 90 -11.98 -3.03 -4.03
C GLN A 90 -13.04 -2.83 -5.11
N HIS A 91 -13.36 -1.57 -5.45
CA HIS A 91 -14.27 -1.25 -6.54
C HIS A 91 -13.82 -1.86 -7.88
N LEU A 92 -12.51 -1.86 -8.16
CA LEU A 92 -11.96 -2.49 -9.37
C LEU A 92 -12.01 -4.03 -9.35
N THR A 93 -12.08 -4.66 -8.18
CA THR A 93 -12.11 -6.13 -8.07
C THR A 93 -13.52 -6.72 -7.99
N GLU A 94 -14.51 -5.94 -7.52
CA GLU A 94 -15.89 -6.40 -7.33
C GLU A 94 -16.77 -6.12 -8.55
N ASP A 95 -16.47 -5.08 -9.33
CA ASP A 95 -17.18 -4.78 -10.57
C ASP A 95 -16.41 -5.36 -11.78
N PRO A 96 -16.91 -6.43 -12.41
CA PRO A 96 -16.25 -7.05 -13.56
C PRO A 96 -16.19 -6.14 -14.80
N VAL A 97 -17.01 -5.08 -14.87
CA VAL A 97 -16.96 -4.06 -15.93
C VAL A 97 -15.86 -3.03 -15.65
N ALA A 98 -15.67 -2.66 -14.38
CA ALA A 98 -14.56 -1.80 -13.95
C ALA A 98 -13.20 -2.53 -13.96
N ALA A 99 -13.19 -3.83 -13.63
CA ALA A 99 -12.02 -4.70 -13.68
C ALA A 99 -11.45 -4.83 -15.10
N GLN A 100 -12.29 -4.67 -16.13
CA GLN A 100 -11.85 -4.65 -17.51
C GLN A 100 -11.04 -3.37 -17.81
N ASN A 101 -11.33 -2.22 -17.19
CA ASN A 101 -10.60 -0.97 -17.46
C ASN A 101 -9.97 -0.36 -16.18
N PRO A 102 -9.00 -1.03 -15.53
CA PRO A 102 -8.48 -0.56 -14.23
C PRO A 102 -7.60 0.69 -14.35
N GLY A 103 -7.06 0.96 -15.55
CA GLY A 103 -6.02 1.97 -15.78
C GLY A 103 -6.37 3.10 -16.75
N PHE A 104 -7.58 3.13 -17.31
CA PHE A 104 -8.01 4.19 -18.22
C PHE A 104 -9.52 4.44 -18.08
N GLY A 105 -9.95 5.70 -18.12
CA GLY A 105 -11.38 6.06 -18.10
C GLY A 105 -12.18 5.38 -19.23
N PRO A 106 -13.52 5.55 -19.27
CA PRO A 106 -14.43 4.85 -20.21
C PRO A 106 -14.11 5.02 -21.71
N ALA A 107 -13.13 5.87 -22.04
CA ALA A 107 -12.74 6.25 -23.39
C ALA A 107 -11.45 5.59 -23.92
N ILE A 108 -10.61 4.91 -23.11
CA ILE A 108 -9.52 4.09 -23.67
C ILE A 108 -9.80 2.61 -23.48
N ARG A 109 -10.57 2.04 -24.41
CA ARG A 109 -10.57 0.60 -24.66
C ARG A 109 -9.29 0.23 -25.43
N LEU A 110 -8.15 0.25 -24.74
CA LEU A 110 -6.97 -0.48 -25.20
C LEU A 110 -7.27 -1.97 -25.05
N ASP A 111 -6.83 -2.79 -26.02
CA ASP A 111 -7.17 -4.21 -26.12
C ASP A 111 -7.00 -4.94 -24.77
N LEU A 112 -8.13 -5.36 -24.20
CA LEU A 112 -8.27 -5.99 -22.89
C LEU A 112 -7.49 -7.32 -22.77
N ASN A 113 -7.09 -7.90 -23.89
CA ASN A 113 -6.30 -9.14 -23.95
C ASN A 113 -4.80 -8.92 -23.72
N THR A 114 -4.34 -7.68 -23.68
CA THR A 114 -2.92 -7.31 -23.50
C THR A 114 -2.65 -6.59 -22.18
N TYR A 115 -3.70 -6.26 -21.41
CA TYR A 115 -3.51 -5.54 -20.15
C TYR A 115 -2.94 -6.48 -19.09
N ASP A 116 -1.74 -6.15 -18.62
CA ASP A 116 -1.10 -6.91 -17.56
C ASP A 116 -1.82 -6.66 -16.22
N PHE A 117 -2.78 -7.54 -15.91
CA PHE A 117 -3.44 -7.59 -14.61
C PHE A 117 -2.44 -7.76 -13.45
N SER A 118 -1.16 -8.08 -13.71
CA SER A 118 -0.11 -8.11 -12.69
C SER A 118 -0.08 -6.81 -11.87
N GLY A 119 -0.20 -5.64 -12.50
CA GLY A 119 -0.19 -4.35 -11.80
C GLY A 119 -1.30 -4.23 -10.76
N LEU A 120 -2.55 -4.55 -11.15
CA LEU A 120 -3.71 -4.54 -10.25
C LEU A 120 -3.55 -5.57 -9.12
N ARG A 121 -3.13 -6.80 -9.46
CA ARG A 121 -2.95 -7.88 -8.48
C ARG A 121 -1.92 -7.51 -7.43
N THR A 122 -0.79 -6.94 -7.85
CA THR A 122 0.28 -6.49 -6.97
C THR A 122 -0.17 -5.31 -6.12
N ALA A 123 -0.89 -4.34 -6.70
CA ALA A 123 -1.45 -3.19 -5.96
C ALA A 123 -2.41 -3.62 -4.85
N VAL A 124 -3.31 -4.59 -5.10
CA VAL A 124 -4.25 -5.11 -4.08
C VAL A 124 -3.49 -5.73 -2.91
N VAL A 125 -2.48 -6.56 -3.19
CA VAL A 125 -1.66 -7.19 -2.14
C VAL A 125 -0.91 -6.15 -1.34
N SER A 126 -0.27 -5.19 -2.02
CA SER A 126 0.47 -4.09 -1.39
C SER A 126 -0.42 -3.22 -0.53
N ALA A 127 -1.65 -2.91 -0.96
CA ALA A 127 -2.56 -2.06 -0.20
C ALA A 127 -3.00 -2.68 1.13
N TYR A 128 -3.45 -3.94 1.12
CA TYR A 128 -3.80 -4.64 2.37
C TYR A 128 -2.59 -4.82 3.29
N TYR A 129 -1.43 -5.10 2.72
CA TYR A 129 -0.18 -5.17 3.46
C TYR A 129 0.15 -3.84 4.15
N SER A 130 0.11 -2.72 3.42
CA SER A 130 0.36 -1.38 3.96
C SER A 130 -0.61 -1.04 5.09
N VAL A 131 -1.91 -1.33 4.94
CA VAL A 131 -2.89 -1.14 6.03
C VAL A 131 -2.52 -1.95 7.27
N ALA A 132 -2.12 -3.21 7.09
CA ALA A 132 -1.73 -4.09 8.19
C ALA A 132 -0.52 -3.54 8.97
N VAL A 133 0.51 -3.10 8.25
CA VAL A 133 1.73 -2.51 8.84
C VAL A 133 1.42 -1.24 9.63
N GLN A 134 0.60 -0.34 9.07
CA GLN A 134 0.26 0.90 9.79
C GLN A 134 -0.60 0.61 11.03
N GLN A 135 -1.55 -0.32 10.95
CA GLN A 135 -2.34 -0.76 12.11
C GLN A 135 -1.48 -1.43 13.19
N GLU A 136 -0.48 -2.23 12.79
CA GLU A 136 0.49 -2.81 13.72
C GLU A 136 1.24 -1.71 14.46
N TYR A 137 1.70 -0.67 13.74
CA TYR A 137 2.41 0.45 14.34
C TYR A 137 1.56 1.24 15.34
N LEU A 138 0.29 1.44 15.03
CA LEU A 138 -0.68 2.11 15.89
C LEU A 138 -1.14 1.24 17.07
N GLY A 139 -0.65 0.00 17.18
CA GLY A 139 -1.03 -0.94 18.24
C GLY A 139 -2.41 -1.58 18.04
N GLU A 140 -3.02 -1.44 16.87
CA GLU A 140 -4.29 -2.05 16.50
C GLU A 140 -4.11 -3.53 16.08
N ILE A 141 -3.53 -4.33 16.99
CA ILE A 141 -3.00 -5.67 16.70
C ILE A 141 -4.03 -6.61 16.03
N GLU A 142 -5.29 -6.59 16.48
CA GLU A 142 -6.32 -7.45 15.89
C GLU A 142 -6.68 -7.07 14.45
N ARG A 143 -6.75 -5.77 14.17
CA ARG A 143 -7.02 -5.25 12.82
C ARG A 143 -5.84 -5.54 11.90
N ALA A 144 -4.63 -5.31 12.38
CA ALA A 144 -3.39 -5.65 11.67
C ALA A 144 -3.37 -7.15 11.28
N ALA A 145 -3.67 -8.04 12.24
CA ALA A 145 -3.72 -9.47 12.00
C ALA A 145 -4.71 -9.85 10.88
N ARG A 146 -5.91 -9.25 10.87
CA ARG A 146 -6.90 -9.48 9.81
C ARG A 146 -6.35 -9.03 8.45
N ASN A 147 -5.80 -7.82 8.35
CA ASN A 147 -5.29 -7.29 7.09
C ASN A 147 -4.06 -8.05 6.57
N TYR A 148 -3.15 -8.51 7.43
CA TYR A 148 -2.05 -9.38 7.00
C TYR A 148 -2.55 -10.71 6.42
N ASN A 149 -3.59 -11.31 7.01
CA ASN A 149 -4.19 -12.54 6.47
C ASN A 149 -4.86 -12.26 5.11
N VAL A 150 -5.57 -11.14 4.95
CA VAL A 150 -6.17 -10.75 3.68
C VAL A 150 -5.11 -10.52 2.61
N ALA A 151 -4.01 -9.83 2.94
CA ALA A 151 -2.89 -9.65 2.02
C ALA A 151 -2.27 -10.98 1.58
N CYS A 152 -2.05 -11.93 2.50
CA CYS A 152 -1.56 -13.27 2.16
C CYS A 152 -2.54 -14.05 1.27
N GLN A 153 -3.85 -14.00 1.56
CA GLN A 153 -4.87 -14.65 0.75
C GLN A 153 -4.95 -14.04 -0.66
N ALA A 154 -4.89 -12.70 -0.75
CA ALA A 154 -4.84 -11.99 -2.02
C ALA A 154 -3.62 -12.41 -2.83
N ALA A 155 -2.44 -12.48 -2.19
CA ALA A 155 -1.20 -12.91 -2.84
C ALA A 155 -1.29 -14.35 -3.35
N ALA A 156 -1.81 -15.28 -2.55
CA ALA A 156 -1.96 -16.67 -2.94
C ALA A 156 -2.97 -16.89 -4.09
N ARG A 157 -4.01 -16.07 -4.18
CA ARG A 157 -5.04 -16.17 -5.23
C ARG A 157 -4.62 -15.49 -6.55
N ARG A 158 -3.82 -14.43 -6.46
CA ARG A 158 -3.61 -13.51 -7.59
C ARG A 158 -2.20 -13.56 -8.17
N LEU A 159 -1.19 -13.82 -7.34
CA LEU A 159 0.21 -13.84 -7.78
C LEU A 159 0.68 -15.27 -8.04
N HIS A 160 1.64 -15.43 -8.94
CA HIS A 160 2.20 -16.75 -9.27
C HIS A 160 2.91 -17.38 -8.06
N HIS A 161 2.95 -18.71 -8.02
CA HIS A 161 3.78 -19.41 -7.04
C HIS A 161 5.25 -19.02 -7.21
N GLY A 162 5.88 -18.58 -6.11
CA GLY A 162 7.26 -18.09 -6.12
C GLY A 162 7.38 -16.58 -6.36
N ASP A 163 6.27 -15.86 -6.56
CA ASP A 163 6.31 -14.40 -6.65
C ASP A 163 6.99 -13.78 -5.40
N PRO A 164 7.97 -12.87 -5.58
CA PRO A 164 8.70 -12.27 -4.47
C PRO A 164 7.82 -11.52 -3.47
N LEU A 165 6.78 -10.82 -3.94
CA LEU A 165 5.83 -10.13 -3.07
C LEU A 165 5.01 -11.15 -2.27
N SER A 166 4.56 -12.24 -2.90
CA SER A 166 3.86 -13.32 -2.20
C SER A 166 4.70 -13.95 -1.09
N THR A 167 5.99 -14.15 -1.34
CA THR A 167 6.92 -14.67 -0.33
C THR A 167 7.18 -13.65 0.78
N PHE A 168 7.38 -12.39 0.41
CA PHE A 168 7.57 -11.30 1.35
C PHE A 168 6.40 -11.14 2.32
N VAL A 169 5.16 -11.07 1.82
CA VAL A 169 3.97 -10.88 2.67
C VAL A 169 3.73 -12.07 3.60
N ARG A 170 4.01 -13.32 3.15
CA ARG A 170 3.95 -14.51 4.02
C ARG A 170 4.97 -14.44 5.15
N ASN A 171 6.20 -14.03 4.85
CA ASN A 171 7.25 -13.86 5.85
C ASN A 171 6.91 -12.76 6.86
N ALA A 172 6.33 -11.65 6.39
CA ALA A 172 5.87 -10.57 7.25
C ALA A 172 4.76 -11.02 8.21
N LEU A 173 3.76 -11.77 7.73
CA LEU A 173 2.71 -12.35 8.59
C LEU A 173 3.30 -13.33 9.62
N ALA A 174 4.28 -14.16 9.24
CA ALA A 174 4.95 -15.07 10.16
C ALA A 174 5.73 -14.32 11.25
N SER A 175 6.44 -13.25 10.86
CA SER A 175 7.13 -12.35 11.79
C SER A 175 6.16 -11.69 12.77
N PHE A 176 5.06 -11.12 12.25
CA PHE A 176 3.99 -10.53 13.05
C PHE A 176 3.41 -11.51 14.08
N ARG A 177 3.12 -12.75 13.67
CA ARG A 177 2.60 -13.80 14.58
C ARG A 177 3.59 -14.15 15.69
N THR A 178 4.88 -14.19 15.38
CA THR A 178 5.94 -14.43 16.36
C THR A 178 5.98 -13.31 17.41
N SER A 179 5.94 -12.06 16.95
CA SER A 179 5.88 -10.88 17.82
C SER A 179 4.65 -10.91 18.73
N LEU A 180 3.48 -11.29 18.20
CA LEU A 180 2.23 -11.41 18.96
C LEU A 180 2.32 -12.44 20.09
N GLY A 181 2.98 -13.58 19.86
CA GLY A 181 3.25 -14.58 20.90
C GLY A 181 4.12 -14.05 22.04
N GLN A 182 5.12 -13.23 21.72
CA GLN A 182 5.99 -12.60 22.72
C GLN A 182 5.24 -11.56 23.58
N PHE A 183 4.30 -10.81 22.98
CA PHE A 183 3.47 -9.87 23.75
C PHE A 183 2.55 -10.58 24.75
N ARG A 184 1.91 -11.67 24.33
CA ARG A 184 1.01 -12.46 25.20
C ARG A 184 1.74 -13.08 26.39
N THR A 185 2.97 -13.56 26.19
CA THR A 185 3.76 -14.14 27.28
C THR A 185 4.25 -13.11 28.30
N ARG A 186 4.54 -11.88 27.85
CA ARG A 186 4.91 -10.76 28.75
C ARG A 186 3.73 -10.27 29.59
N THR A 187 2.55 -10.12 29.00
CA THR A 187 1.35 -9.74 29.76
C THR A 187 0.94 -10.82 30.75
N ALA A 188 1.07 -12.10 30.39
CA ALA A 188 0.81 -13.21 31.32
C ALA A 188 1.77 -13.17 32.53
N LYS A 189 3.09 -13.03 32.32
CA LYS A 189 4.09 -12.97 33.40
C LYS A 189 3.91 -11.78 34.34
N ASN A 190 3.56 -10.60 33.81
CA ASN A 190 3.29 -9.43 34.65
C ASN A 190 1.99 -9.58 35.47
N ARG A 191 1.00 -10.31 34.97
CA ARG A 191 -0.26 -10.55 35.69
C ARG A 191 -0.09 -11.53 36.86
N THR A 192 0.87 -12.45 36.78
CA THR A 192 1.19 -13.37 37.89
C THR A 192 1.99 -12.70 39.02
N LEU A 193 2.65 -11.57 38.78
CA LEU A 193 3.47 -10.84 39.77
C LEU A 193 2.71 -9.71 40.52
N LEU A 194 1.43 -9.50 40.22
CA LEU A 194 0.63 -8.40 40.80
C LEU A 194 -0.60 -8.86 41.64
N PRO A 195 -0.43 -9.61 42.76
CA PRO A 195 -1.46 -9.64 43.80
C PRO A 195 -1.25 -8.65 44.96
N ALA A 196 -0.11 -7.95 45.11
CA ALA A 196 0.26 -7.37 46.41
C ALA A 196 0.20 -5.83 46.56
N LEU A 197 0.01 -5.03 45.50
CA LEU A 197 0.06 -3.56 45.63
C LEU A 197 -1.05 -2.88 44.83
N ALA A 198 -2.27 -2.93 45.38
CA ALA A 198 -3.36 -2.06 44.99
C ALA A 198 -3.14 -0.67 45.63
N GLY A 199 -2.39 0.20 44.94
CA GLY A 199 -2.12 1.56 45.41
C GLY A 199 -1.67 2.46 44.28
N THR A 200 -2.64 3.24 43.76
CA THR A 200 -2.51 4.54 43.06
C THR A 200 -1.27 4.76 42.15
N GLY A 201 -1.47 4.79 40.83
CA GLY A 201 -0.49 5.47 39.96
C GLY A 201 -0.58 5.19 38.46
N SER A 202 -1.19 6.12 37.72
CA SER A 202 -0.89 6.55 36.34
C SER A 202 -0.36 5.52 35.34
N LEU A 203 -1.23 5.09 34.43
CA LEU A 203 -0.94 4.31 33.22
C LEU A 203 -0.06 5.11 32.25
N ARG A 204 1.27 4.93 32.34
CA ARG A 204 2.18 5.24 31.23
C ARG A 204 2.06 4.14 30.19
N GLN A 205 1.51 4.46 29.02
CA GLN A 205 1.56 3.61 27.82
C GLN A 205 3.03 3.29 27.48
N GLY A 206 3.45 2.05 27.74
CA GLY A 206 4.75 1.55 27.32
C GLY A 206 4.81 1.48 25.81
N ARG A 207 5.74 2.24 25.22
CA ARG A 207 6.03 2.24 23.78
C ARG A 207 6.43 0.83 23.36
N VAL A 208 5.55 0.16 22.61
CA VAL A 208 5.77 -1.19 22.11
C VAL A 208 6.86 -1.15 21.04
N THR A 209 7.99 -1.80 21.30
CA THR A 209 9.17 -1.87 20.43
C THR A 209 8.99 -2.88 19.29
N GLY A 210 7.90 -2.76 18.52
CA GLY A 210 7.67 -3.48 17.25
C GLY A 210 8.49 -2.93 16.06
N ALA A 211 9.26 -1.86 16.27
CA ALA A 211 9.97 -1.09 15.24
C ALA A 211 11.04 -1.86 14.43
N ARG A 212 11.35 -3.12 14.74
CA ARG A 212 12.40 -3.90 14.05
C ARG A 212 12.01 -4.38 12.64
N SER A 213 10.73 -4.60 12.34
CA SER A 213 10.32 -4.96 10.96
C SER A 213 10.43 -3.77 10.00
N ILE A 214 10.35 -2.54 10.50
CA ILE A 214 10.15 -1.34 9.69
C ILE A 214 11.46 -0.73 9.19
N GLU A 215 12.56 -0.90 9.94
CA GLU A 215 13.90 -0.56 9.41
C GLU A 215 14.30 -1.47 8.24
N LEU A 216 13.76 -2.69 8.19
CA LEU A 216 13.89 -3.59 7.04
C LEU A 216 13.00 -3.16 5.86
N GLU A 217 11.77 -2.70 6.12
CA GLU A 217 10.87 -2.12 5.08
C GLU A 217 11.40 -0.80 4.51
N ALA A 218 12.06 -0.01 5.35
CA ALA A 218 12.76 1.19 4.94
C ALA A 218 13.90 0.89 3.95
N ARG A 219 14.47 -0.32 3.99
CA ARG A 219 15.40 -0.82 2.98
C ARG A 219 14.71 -1.55 1.84
N ASN A 220 13.51 -2.11 2.07
CA ASN A 220 12.73 -2.85 1.09
C ASN A 220 11.69 -2.00 0.34
N SER A 221 12.08 -0.78 -0.08
CA SER A 221 11.39 0.04 -1.12
C SER A 221 11.06 -0.73 -2.42
N TRP A 222 11.60 -1.95 -2.55
CA TRP A 222 11.36 -2.97 -3.54
C TRP A 222 9.88 -3.20 -3.93
N VAL A 223 8.91 -3.10 -3.01
CA VAL A 223 7.50 -3.41 -3.34
C VAL A 223 6.85 -2.29 -4.17
N SER A 224 7.05 -1.02 -3.82
CA SER A 224 6.60 0.09 -4.69
C SER A 224 7.39 0.13 -5.99
N CYS A 225 8.71 -0.07 -5.95
CA CYS A 225 9.55 -0.01 -7.15
C CYS A 225 9.23 -1.13 -8.16
N ARG A 226 8.94 -2.37 -7.71
CA ARG A 226 8.58 -3.48 -8.63
C ARG A 226 7.17 -3.40 -9.18
N VAL A 227 6.19 -2.88 -8.42
CA VAL A 227 4.87 -2.55 -8.99
C VAL A 227 5.07 -1.63 -10.19
N PHE A 228 6.03 -0.71 -10.14
CA PHE A 228 6.37 0.18 -11.25
C PHE A 228 7.23 -0.43 -12.35
N GLU A 229 8.24 -1.25 -12.05
CA GLU A 229 9.00 -1.96 -13.09
C GLU A 229 8.06 -2.81 -13.97
N SER A 230 7.09 -3.50 -13.37
CA SER A 230 6.09 -4.27 -14.12
C SER A 230 5.08 -3.42 -14.91
N VAL A 231 4.81 -2.18 -14.49
CA VAL A 231 3.88 -1.27 -15.20
C VAL A 231 4.60 -0.43 -16.26
N ALA A 232 5.88 -0.11 -16.06
CA ALA A 232 6.71 0.62 -17.00
C ALA A 232 7.14 -0.24 -18.19
N GLU A 233 7.38 -1.56 -18.00
CA GLU A 233 7.64 -2.51 -19.08
C GLU A 233 6.47 -2.67 -20.07
N VAL A 234 5.26 -2.26 -19.68
CA VAL A 234 4.04 -2.34 -20.52
C VAL A 234 3.79 -1.04 -21.31
N SER A 235 4.56 0.02 -21.04
CA SER A 235 4.39 1.35 -21.65
C SER A 235 5.42 1.69 -22.75
N VAL A 236 6.24 0.71 -23.17
CA VAL A 236 7.22 0.80 -24.27
C VAL A 236 6.90 -0.28 -25.30
#